data_AF-A0A7X0VSA8-F1
#
_entry.id   AF-A0A7X0VSA8-F1
#
_cell.length_a   1.000
_cell.length_b   1.000
_cell.length_c   1.000
_cell.angle_alpha   90.00
_cell.angle_beta   90.00
_cell.angle_gamma   90.00
#
_symmetry.space_group_name_H-M   'P 1'
#
loop_
_entity.id
_entity.type
_entity.pdbx_description
1 polymer ?
#
loop_
_entity_poly.entity_id
_entity_poly.type
_entity_poly.pdbx_seq_one_letter_code
_entity_poly.pdbx_strand_id
1 'polypeptide(L)'
;MATPIALLKFNLQERQYPYFNEEELQMLLETNDNNVLKASFKGCTLKATADDGINVGPIKTASNREYWIGMADQYKAEYERSLSGTNNGVGYKNSMKRADGQ
;
A
#
# COMPACT_ATOMS: atom_id res chain seq x y z
N MET A 1 -14.09 -4.89 -14.31
CA MET A 1 -13.39 -5.07 -13.02
C MET A 1 -11.92 -4.76 -13.26
N ALA A 2 -11.25 -4.00 -12.41
CA ALA A 2 -9.81 -3.76 -12.55
C ALA A 2 -9.06 -5.06 -12.23
N THR A 3 -8.08 -5.44 -13.04
CA THR A 3 -7.22 -6.60 -12.76
C THR A 3 -6.27 -6.29 -11.61
N PRO A 4 -5.81 -7.28 -10.83
CA PRO A 4 -4.85 -7.06 -9.74
C PRO A 4 -3.59 -6.32 -10.19
N ILE A 5 -3.10 -6.63 -11.39
CA ILE A 5 -1.94 -5.98 -11.99
C ILE A 5 -2.22 -4.51 -12.37
N ALA A 6 -3.42 -4.19 -12.86
CA ALA A 6 -3.81 -2.82 -13.15
C ALA A 6 -3.92 -1.98 -11.86
N LEU A 7 -4.43 -2.59 -10.78
CA LEU A 7 -4.47 -1.94 -9.47
C LEU A 7 -3.07 -1.72 -8.90
N LEU A 8 -2.18 -2.71 -9.00
CA LEU A 8 -0.79 -2.58 -8.58
C LEU A 8 -0.07 -1.46 -9.37
N LYS A 9 -0.25 -1.42 -10.69
CA LYS A 9 0.29 -0.37 -11.58
C LYS A 9 -0.22 1.03 -11.20
N PHE A 10 -1.49 1.13 -10.82
CA PHE A 10 -2.08 2.37 -10.32
C PHE A 10 -1.49 2.78 -8.96
N ASN A 11 -1.44 1.85 -8.00
CA ASN A 11 -0.92 2.08 -6.65
C ASN A 11 0.55 2.54 -6.65
N LEU A 12 1.36 1.98 -7.54
CA LEU A 12 2.76 2.36 -7.73
C LEU A 12 2.94 3.60 -8.61
N GLN A 13 1.85 4.17 -9.14
CA GLN A 13 1.86 5.36 -9.99
C GLN A 13 2.79 5.24 -11.20
N GLU A 14 2.87 4.06 -11.83
CA GLU A 14 3.78 3.77 -12.96
C GLU A 14 3.56 4.69 -14.16
N ARG A 15 2.42 5.37 -14.26
CA ARG A 15 2.16 6.38 -15.29
C ARG A 15 2.99 7.66 -15.10
N GLN A 16 3.21 8.07 -13.85
CA GLN A 16 3.92 9.32 -13.50
C GLN A 16 5.38 9.05 -13.13
N TYR A 17 5.62 7.93 -12.44
CA TYR A 17 6.94 7.51 -11.99
C TYR A 17 7.21 6.08 -12.48
N PRO A 18 7.47 5.90 -13.79
CA PRO A 18 7.74 4.59 -14.36
C PRO A 18 9.02 4.00 -13.75
N TYR A 19 8.92 2.77 -13.25
CA TYR A 19 10.03 2.05 -12.64
C TYR A 19 9.97 0.56 -12.95
N PHE A 20 8.77 -0.03 -12.96
CA PHE A 20 8.57 -1.45 -13.23
C PHE A 20 7.94 -1.66 -14.60
N ASN A 21 8.43 -2.67 -15.31
CA ASN A 21 7.79 -3.21 -16.50
C ASN A 21 6.64 -4.17 -16.11
N GLU A 22 5.81 -4.54 -17.08
CA GLU A 22 4.63 -5.37 -16.82
C GLU A 22 5.00 -6.76 -16.26
N GLU A 23 6.06 -7.37 -16.78
CA GLU A 23 6.61 -8.64 -16.29
C GLU A 23 7.11 -8.54 -14.85
N GLU A 24 7.76 -7.42 -14.49
CA GLU A 24 8.27 -7.17 -13.14
C GLU A 24 7.11 -6.92 -12.16
N LEU A 25 6.07 -6.21 -12.58
CA LEU A 25 4.84 -6.03 -11.80
C LEU A 25 4.14 -7.37 -11.55
N GLN A 26 4.11 -8.25 -12.56
CA GLN A 26 3.53 -9.57 -12.42
C GLN A 26 4.34 -10.43 -11.43
N MET A 27 5.67 -10.45 -11.57
CA MET A 27 6.56 -11.14 -10.62
C MET A 27 6.43 -10.56 -9.20
N LEU A 28 6.33 -9.24 -9.06
CA LEU A 28 6.13 -8.58 -7.77
C LEU A 28 4.81 -9.02 -7.13
N LEU A 29 3.75 -9.19 -7.91
CA LEU A 29 2.47 -9.68 -7.42
C LEU A 29 2.55 -11.15 -6.99
N GLU A 30 3.12 -12.01 -7.83
CA GLU A 30 3.25 -13.46 -7.58
C GLU A 30 4.11 -13.75 -6.34
N THR A 31 5.23 -13.05 -6.18
CA THR A 31 6.12 -13.19 -5.00
C THR A 31 5.52 -12.68 -3.71
N ASN A 32 4.40 -11.95 -3.77
CA ASN A 32 3.70 -11.38 -2.62
C ASN A 32 2.31 -12.00 -2.43
N ASP A 33 2.18 -13.30 -2.69
CA ASP A 33 0.97 -14.11 -2.50
C ASP A 33 -0.24 -13.62 -3.33
N ASN A 34 0.01 -13.00 -4.48
CA ASN A 34 -1.01 -12.31 -5.28
C ASN A 34 -1.79 -11.23 -4.49
N ASN A 35 -1.22 -10.73 -3.40
CA ASN A 35 -1.83 -9.70 -2.57
C ASN A 35 -1.36 -8.31 -3.03
N VAL A 36 -2.29 -7.53 -3.55
CA VAL A 36 -1.99 -6.19 -4.10
C VAL A 36 -1.44 -5.25 -3.03
N LEU A 37 -1.89 -5.33 -1.78
CA LEU A 37 -1.38 -4.46 -0.70
C LEU A 37 0.07 -4.78 -0.35
N LYS A 38 0.41 -6.07 -0.21
CA LYS A 38 1.79 -6.51 0.00
C LYS A 38 2.70 -6.10 -1.15
N ALA A 39 2.26 -6.37 -2.39
CA ALA A 39 3.01 -6.01 -3.58
C ALA A 39 3.21 -4.49 -3.68
N SER A 40 2.19 -3.69 -3.35
CA SER A 40 2.28 -2.22 -3.33
C SER A 40 3.27 -1.73 -2.28
N PHE A 41 3.22 -2.27 -1.06
CA PHE A 41 4.20 -1.98 0.00
C PHE A 41 5.64 -2.25 -0.47
N LYS A 42 5.87 -3.45 -1.03
CA LYS A 42 7.19 -3.85 -1.51
C LYS A 42 7.66 -2.97 -2.67
N GLY A 43 6.79 -2.68 -3.63
CA GLY A 43 7.09 -1.80 -4.76
C GLY A 43 7.43 -0.38 -4.35
N CYS A 44 6.66 0.24 -3.43
CA CYS A 44 6.97 1.56 -2.88
C CYS A 44 8.34 1.57 -2.15
N THR A 45 8.65 0.52 -1.39
CA THR A 45 9.96 0.39 -0.71
C THR A 45 11.12 0.34 -1.72
N LEU A 46 10.95 -0.39 -2.83
CA LEU A 46 11.95 -0.47 -3.90
C LEU A 46 12.17 0.89 -4.57
N LYS A 47 11.09 1.61 -4.89
CA LYS A 47 11.18 2.98 -5.42
C LYS A 47 11.88 3.94 -4.46
N ALA A 48 11.54 3.87 -3.17
CA ALA A 48 12.21 4.68 -2.15
C ALA A 48 13.72 4.41 -2.08
N THR A 49 14.13 3.16 -2.28
CA THR A 49 15.54 2.75 -2.26
C THR A 49 16.28 3.21 -3.51
N ALA A 50 15.61 3.18 -4.67
CA ALA A 50 16.20 3.64 -5.93
C ALA A 50 16.31 5.17 -6.01
N ASP A 51 15.41 5.89 -5.36
CA ASP A 51 15.35 7.35 -5.35
C ASP A 51 16.28 7.99 -4.30
N ASP A 52 17.53 7.52 -4.21
CA ASP A 52 18.48 7.97 -3.17
C ASP A 52 19.19 9.30 -3.52
N GLY A 53 18.56 10.15 -4.34
CA GLY A 53 19.07 11.46 -4.73
C GLY A 53 20.37 11.38 -5.53
N ILE A 54 20.30 11.42 -6.86
CA ILE A 54 21.50 11.50 -7.68
C ILE A 54 22.17 12.87 -7.46
N ASN A 55 23.30 12.90 -6.75
CA ASN A 55 24.13 14.09 -6.59
C ASN A 55 24.93 14.34 -7.89
N VAL A 56 24.38 15.13 -8.81
CA VAL A 56 25.11 15.63 -10.00
C VAL A 56 25.67 17.02 -9.71
N GLY A 57 26.85 17.05 -9.10
CA GLY A 57 27.58 18.30 -8.82
C GLY A 57 26.86 19.19 -7.79
N PRO A 58 26.77 20.53 -7.98
CA PRO A 58 26.15 21.44 -7.02
C PRO A 58 24.61 21.44 -7.05
N ILE A 59 23.97 20.70 -7.97
CA ILE A 59 22.52 20.65 -8.14
C ILE A 59 21.99 19.41 -7.39
N LYS A 60 21.31 19.64 -6.27
CA LYS A 60 20.57 18.61 -5.54
C LYS A 60 19.13 18.58 -6.04
N THR A 61 18.70 17.48 -6.64
CA THR A 61 17.27 17.23 -6.86
C THR A 61 16.62 16.76 -5.56
N ALA A 62 15.40 17.22 -5.28
CA ALA A 62 14.65 16.74 -4.13
C ALA A 62 14.32 15.26 -4.32
N SER A 63 14.70 14.43 -3.35
CA SER A 63 14.35 13.01 -3.33
C SER A 63 12.87 12.85 -2.92
N ASN A 64 12.17 11.98 -3.62
CA ASN A 64 10.83 11.50 -3.32
C ASN A 64 10.85 10.28 -2.38
N ARG A 65 12.00 9.93 -1.80
CA ARG A 65 12.14 8.77 -0.90
C ARG A 65 11.13 8.79 0.24
N GLU A 66 10.97 9.91 0.94
CA GLU A 66 10.02 10.03 2.05
C GLU A 66 8.57 9.84 1.61
N TYR A 67 8.22 10.33 0.41
CA TYR A 67 6.90 10.13 -0.17
C TYR A 67 6.63 8.64 -0.41
N TRP A 68 7.57 7.92 -1.00
CA TRP A 68 7.44 6.48 -1.25
C TRP A 68 7.39 5.65 0.05
N ILE A 69 8.16 6.04 1.08
CA ILE A 69 8.09 5.41 2.41
C ILE A 69 6.71 5.62 3.04
N GLY A 70 6.17 6.85 2.99
CA GLY A 70 4.85 7.14 3.52
C GLY A 70 3.74 6.31 2.86
N MET A 71 3.80 6.15 1.53
CA MET A 71 2.87 5.26 0.81
C MET A 71 3.05 3.79 1.20
N ALA A 72 4.29 3.32 1.37
CA ALA A 72 4.56 1.95 1.80
C ALA A 72 3.91 1.69 3.17
N ASP A 73 4.11 2.59 4.14
CA ASP A 73 3.55 2.45 5.48
C ASP A 73 2.01 2.39 5.47
N GLN A 74 1.36 3.17 4.60
CA GLN A 74 -0.09 3.11 4.41
C GLN A 74 -0.55 1.72 3.93
N TYR A 75 0.07 1.18 2.88
CA TYR A 75 -0.31 -0.15 2.36
C TYR A 75 -0.03 -1.27 3.37
N LYS A 76 1.03 -1.14 4.16
CA LYS A 76 1.32 -2.07 5.26
C LYS A 76 0.23 -2.03 6.32
N ALA A 77 -0.17 -0.84 6.77
CA ALA A 77 -1.22 -0.68 7.77
C ALA A 77 -2.58 -1.19 7.28
N GLU A 78 -2.91 -0.97 6.01
CA GLU A 78 -4.12 -1.52 5.39
C GLU A 78 -4.07 -3.04 5.29
N TYR A 79 -2.92 -3.61 4.94
CA TYR A 79 -2.75 -5.06 4.91
C TYR A 79 -2.93 -5.66 6.31
N GLU A 80 -2.29 -5.11 7.34
CA GLU A 80 -2.44 -5.55 8.72
C GLU A 80 -3.90 -5.42 9.20
N ARG A 81 -4.59 -4.33 8.83
CA ARG A 81 -6.01 -4.14 9.09
C ARG A 81 -6.85 -5.24 8.42
N SER A 82 -6.54 -5.59 7.17
CA SER A 82 -7.25 -6.64 6.43
C SER A 82 -7.10 -8.02 7.09
N LEU A 83 -5.94 -8.30 7.70
CA LEU A 83 -5.71 -9.52 8.48
C LEU A 83 -6.46 -9.51 9.82
N SER A 84 -6.55 -8.34 10.46
CA SER A 84 -7.26 -8.17 11.73
C SER A 84 -8.79 -8.25 11.62
N GLY A 85 -9.33 -8.49 10.43
CA GLY A 85 -10.76 -8.68 10.14
C GLY A 85 -11.44 -9.87 10.83
N THR A 86 -10.77 -10.53 11.79
CA THR A 86 -11.41 -11.48 12.71
C THR A 86 -11.77 -10.76 14.01
N ASN A 87 -13.04 -10.33 14.10
CA ASN A 87 -13.72 -9.74 15.26
C ASN A 87 -13.42 -8.26 15.59
N ASN A 88 -14.11 -7.35 14.90
CA ASN A 88 -14.72 -6.23 15.60
C ASN A 88 -16.16 -6.11 15.12
N GLY A 89 -17.07 -6.70 15.89
CA GLY A 89 -18.50 -6.57 15.69
C GLY A 89 -18.90 -5.11 15.69
N VAL A 90 -18.97 -4.50 14.50
CA VAL A 90 -19.82 -3.35 14.23
C VAL A 90 -21.26 -3.88 14.11
N GLY A 91 -21.71 -4.54 15.17
CA GLY A 91 -23.13 -4.68 15.45
C GLY A 91 -23.53 -3.40 16.16
N TYR A 92 -24.53 -2.68 15.64
CA TYR A 92 -25.19 -1.65 16.41
C TYR A 92 -25.59 -2.29 17.76
N LYS A 93 -25.12 -1.74 18.88
CA LYS A 93 -25.55 -2.19 20.21
C LYS A 93 -27.04 -1.82 20.37
N ASN A 94 -27.93 -2.71 19.92
CA ASN A 94 -29.36 -2.56 20.07
C ASN A 94 -29.83 -3.19 21.40
N SER A 95 -29.15 -2.85 22.51
CA SER A 95 -29.59 -3.23 23.85
C SER A 95 -30.07 -1.99 24.59
N MET A 96 -31.35 -1.69 24.42
CA MET A 96 -32.06 -0.70 25.24
C MET A 96 -32.35 -1.36 26.59
N LYS A 97 -31.67 -0.93 27.66
CA LYS A 97 -32.05 -1.33 29.02
C LYS A 97 -33.45 -0.77 29.29
N ARG A 98 -34.37 -1.62 29.74
CA ARG A 98 -35.68 -1.18 30.24
C ARG A 98 -35.47 -0.24 31.44
N ALA A 99 -36.22 0.86 31.49
CA ALA A 99 -36.13 1.85 32.57
C ALA A 99 -36.77 1.34 33.88
N ASP A 100 -37.62 0.33 33.80
CA ASP A 100 -38.20 -0.39 34.93
C ASP A 100 -37.34 -1.60 35.31
N GLY A 101 -36.39 -1.40 36.22
CA GLY A 101 -35.73 -2.51 36.92
C GLY A 101 -36.71 -3.11 37.93
N GLN A 102 -37.00 -4.41 37.80
CA GLN A 102 -37.55 -5.23 38.87
C GLN A 102 -36.42 -5.95 39.61
#